data_AF-A0A0L0ERF2-F1
#
_entry.id   AF-A0A0L0ERF2-F1
#
_cell.length_a   1.000
_cell.length_b   1.000
_cell.length_c   1.000
_cell.angle_alpha   90.00
_cell.angle_beta   90.00
_cell.angle_gamma   90.00
#
_symmetry.space_group_name_H-M   'P 1'
#
loop_
_entity.id
_entity.type
_entity.pdbx_description
1 polymer ?
#
loop_
_entity_poly.entity_id
_entity_poly.type
_entity_poly.pdbx_seq_one_letter_code
_entity_poly.pdbx_strand_id
1 'polypeptide(L)'
;MTRNLIWLAVTAAFSAQSQDAQHDAHTDSLERIVVIAPMHSPLDIKTDPKAPRQPLPAQDGADLLSSIAGFSLVKKGGASSDPVFRG
;
A
#
# COMPACT_ATOMS: atom_id res chain seq x y z
N MET A 1 -32.23 27.61 58.74
CA MET A 1 -30.94 27.07 58.27
C MET A 1 -31.12 26.07 57.12
N THR A 2 -31.86 26.41 56.05
CA THR A 2 -32.26 25.43 55.01
C THR A 2 -32.13 25.96 53.57
N ARG A 3 -31.43 27.07 53.37
CA ARG A 3 -31.35 27.77 52.06
C ARG A 3 -30.12 27.45 51.22
N ASN A 4 -29.19 26.64 51.74
CA ASN A 4 -27.93 26.28 51.06
C ASN A 4 -27.96 24.87 50.45
N LEU A 5 -29.04 24.11 50.62
CA LEU A 5 -29.12 22.72 50.15
C LEU A 5 -29.51 22.60 48.67
N ILE A 6 -29.99 23.68 48.04
CA ILE A 6 -30.44 23.66 46.64
C ILE A 6 -29.26 23.79 45.67
N TRP A 7 -28.17 24.48 46.06
CA TRP A 7 -26.99 24.66 45.22
C TRP A 7 -26.11 23.41 45.10
N LEU A 8 -26.23 22.45 46.03
CA LEU A 8 -25.43 21.22 46.01
C LEU A 8 -26.03 20.11 45.14
N ALA A 9 -27.34 20.17 44.83
CA ALA A 9 -28.00 19.18 43.99
C ALA A 9 -27.83 19.47 42.48
N VAL A 10 -27.65 20.73 42.09
CA VAL A 10 -27.55 21.13 40.68
C VAL A 10 -26.20 20.78 40.05
N THR A 11 -25.12 20.72 40.83
CA THR A 11 -23.79 20.32 40.34
C THR A 11 -23.61 18.81 40.15
N ALA A 12 -24.37 17.98 40.86
CA ALA A 12 -24.29 16.52 40.73
C ALA A 12 -24.94 15.98 39.43
N ALA A 13 -25.89 16.73 38.85
CA ALA A 13 -26.57 16.30 37.63
C ALA A 13 -25.72 16.48 36.35
N PHE A 14 -24.72 17.37 36.38
CA PHE A 14 -23.89 17.66 35.19
C PHE A 14 -22.80 16.60 34.96
N SER A 15 -22.37 15.88 36.00
CA SER A 15 -21.34 14.82 35.87
C SER A 15 -21.89 13.50 35.31
N ALA A 16 -23.21 13.33 35.24
CA ALA A 16 -23.84 12.08 34.82
C ALA A 16 -24.00 11.92 33.30
N GLN A 17 -23.50 12.88 32.50
CA GLN A 17 -23.64 12.88 31.05
C GLN A 17 -22.26 12.80 30.36
N SER A 18 -21.50 11.76 30.71
CA SER A 18 -20.39 11.28 29.87
C SER A 18 -20.92 10.07 29.11
N GLN A 19 -21.45 10.31 27.91
CA GLN A 19 -21.75 9.23 26.98
C GLN A 19 -20.42 8.63 26.54
N ASP A 20 -20.06 7.48 27.10
CA ASP A 20 -19.06 6.60 26.51
C ASP A 20 -19.57 6.20 25.13
N ALA A 21 -19.03 6.85 24.11
CA ALA A 21 -19.14 6.37 22.75
C ALA A 21 -18.38 5.03 22.69
N GLN A 22 -19.07 3.94 23.01
CA GLN A 22 -18.65 2.59 22.66
C GLN A 22 -18.58 2.52 21.14
N HIS A 23 -17.42 2.90 20.58
CA HIS A 23 -17.01 2.41 19.28
C HIS A 23 -16.93 0.89 19.45
N ASP A 24 -17.93 0.19 18.91
CA ASP A 24 -17.85 -1.25 18.69
C ASP A 24 -16.50 -1.52 18.04
N ALA A 25 -15.61 -2.14 18.82
CA ALA A 25 -14.37 -2.69 18.31
C ALA A 25 -14.76 -3.87 17.42
N HIS A 26 -15.15 -3.56 16.19
CA HIS A 26 -15.15 -4.52 15.10
C HIS A 26 -13.68 -4.85 14.86
N THR A 27 -13.15 -5.78 15.66
CA THR A 27 -11.94 -6.52 15.35
C THR A 27 -12.26 -7.36 14.14
N ASP A 28 -12.28 -6.70 12.98
CA ASP A 28 -12.10 -7.34 11.70
C ASP A 28 -10.76 -8.10 11.83
N SER A 29 -10.85 -9.42 11.87
CA SER A 29 -9.69 -10.29 12.01
C SER A 29 -9.00 -10.41 10.67
N LEU A 30 -8.32 -9.33 10.24
CA LEU A 30 -7.58 -9.32 8.99
C LEU A 30 -6.46 -10.36 9.04
N GLU A 31 -6.34 -11.14 7.96
CA GLU A 31 -5.24 -12.07 7.78
C GLU A 31 -3.90 -11.31 7.73
N ARG A 32 -2.96 -11.69 8.60
CA ARG A 32 -1.63 -11.07 8.63
C ARG A 32 -0.79 -11.61 7.48
N ILE A 33 -0.60 -10.80 6.44
CA ILE A 33 0.37 -11.07 5.37
C ILE A 33 1.70 -10.42 5.72
N VAL A 34 2.78 -11.22 5.78
CA VAL A 34 4.15 -10.72 5.94
C VAL A 34 4.84 -10.76 4.58
N VAL A 35 5.18 -9.58 4.06
CA VAL A 35 5.93 -9.45 2.81
C VAL A 35 7.40 -9.28 3.14
N ILE A 36 8.22 -10.25 2.76
CA ILE A 36 9.68 -10.17 2.86
C ILE A 36 10.22 -9.98 1.45
N ALA A 37 10.74 -8.78 1.18
CA ALA A 37 11.35 -8.43 -0.10
C ALA A 37 12.74 -7.82 0.15
N PRO A 38 13.71 -8.04 -0.77
CA PRO A 38 15.00 -7.39 -0.68
C PRO A 38 14.85 -5.86 -0.76
N MET A 39 15.63 -5.14 0.04
CA MET A 39 15.60 -3.68 0.09
C MET A 39 16.32 -3.10 -1.14
N HIS A 40 15.56 -2.64 -2.12
CA HIS A 40 16.07 -2.04 -3.36
C HIS A 40 15.74 -0.54 -3.40
N SER A 41 16.66 0.27 -3.93
CA SER A 41 16.43 1.69 -4.24
C SER A 41 15.36 1.78 -5.35
N PRO A 42 14.25 2.54 -5.17
CA PRO A 42 13.19 2.61 -6.17
C PRO A 42 13.62 3.17 -7.52
N LEU A 43 14.72 3.91 -7.56
CA LEU A 43 15.24 4.54 -8.78
C LEU A 43 16.39 3.74 -9.42
N ASP A 44 16.86 2.68 -8.76
CA ASP A 44 17.92 1.81 -9.28
C ASP A 44 17.37 0.40 -9.56
N ILE A 45 17.18 0.10 -10.84
CA ILE A 45 16.76 -1.22 -11.28
C ILE A 45 17.99 -2.01 -11.72
N LYS A 46 18.23 -3.15 -11.06
CA LYS A 46 19.24 -4.14 -11.45
C LYS A 46 18.54 -5.44 -11.83
N THR A 47 18.82 -5.93 -13.03
CA THR A 47 18.34 -7.24 -13.51
C THR A 47 19.53 -8.04 -14.03
N ASP A 48 19.56 -9.34 -13.75
CA ASP A 48 20.51 -10.24 -14.38
C ASP A 48 19.95 -10.69 -15.74
N PRO A 49 20.59 -10.34 -16.86
CA PRO A 49 20.12 -10.74 -18.18
C PRO A 49 20.19 -12.26 -18.43
N LYS A 50 20.98 -13.00 -17.64
CA LYS A 50 21.13 -14.45 -17.75
C LYS A 50 20.16 -15.22 -16.85
N ALA A 51 19.44 -14.53 -15.95
CA ALA A 51 18.44 -15.18 -15.12
C ALA A 51 17.38 -15.85 -16.02
N PRO A 52 16.99 -17.11 -15.74
CA PRO A 52 15.95 -17.79 -16.50
C PRO A 52 14.64 -17.00 -16.44
N ARG A 53 14.05 -16.71 -17.61
CA ARG A 53 12.73 -16.09 -17.72
C ARG A 53 11.74 -17.10 -18.31
N GLN A 54 10.57 -17.18 -17.70
CA GLN A 54 9.46 -18.03 -18.13
C GLN A 54 8.32 -17.14 -18.66
N PRO A 55 7.57 -17.55 -19.69
CA PRO A 55 7.56 -18.86 -20.36
C PRO A 55 8.58 -19.01 -21.51
N LEU A 56 9.07 -17.93 -22.12
CA LEU A 56 10.09 -17.96 -23.17
C LEU A 56 11.24 -17.00 -22.81
N PRO A 57 12.50 -17.36 -23.08
CA PRO A 57 13.62 -16.43 -23.01
C PRO A 57 13.42 -15.25 -23.98
N ALA A 58 13.89 -14.07 -23.60
CA ALA A 58 13.89 -12.90 -24.47
C ALA A 58 14.67 -13.18 -25.77
N GLN A 59 14.10 -12.80 -26.92
CA GLN A 59 14.78 -12.96 -28.22
C GLN A 59 15.81 -11.86 -28.46
N ASP A 60 15.53 -10.65 -27.98
CA ASP A 60 16.40 -9.49 -28.09
C ASP A 60 16.45 -8.66 -26.78
N GLY A 61 17.13 -7.51 -26.85
CA GLY A 61 17.21 -6.59 -25.70
C GLY A 61 15.89 -5.89 -25.37
N ALA A 62 15.03 -5.63 -26.35
CA ALA A 62 13.76 -4.96 -26.12
C ALA A 62 12.76 -5.89 -25.42
N ASP A 63 12.72 -7.16 -25.83
CA ASP A 63 12.00 -8.24 -25.16
C ASP A 63 12.47 -8.40 -23.70
N LEU A 64 13.77 -8.27 -23.47
CA LEU A 64 14.32 -8.31 -22.12
C LEU A 64 13.77 -7.17 -21.25
N LEU A 65 13.81 -5.94 -21.78
CA LEU A 65 13.35 -4.75 -21.07
C LEU A 65 11.83 -4.71 -20.87
N SER A 66 11.04 -5.40 -21.71
CA SER A 66 9.58 -5.49 -21.59
C SER A 66 9.09 -6.02 -20.23
N SER A 67 9.90 -6.84 -19.58
CA SER A 67 9.62 -7.43 -18.26
C SER A 67 9.86 -6.46 -17.09
N ILE A 68 10.55 -5.34 -17.34
CA ILE A 68 10.86 -4.33 -16.34
C ILE A 68 9.77 -3.26 -16.35
N ALA A 69 9.20 -2.98 -15.18
CA ALA A 69 8.15 -1.97 -15.04
C ALA A 69 8.61 -0.58 -15.54
N GLY A 70 7.73 0.11 -16.26
CA GLY A 70 7.98 1.44 -16.83
C GLY A 70 8.55 1.45 -18.24
N PHE A 71 8.93 0.29 -18.79
CA PHE A 71 9.24 0.14 -20.21
C PHE A 71 7.99 -0.20 -21.02
N SER A 72 7.89 0.37 -22.22
CA SER A 72 6.96 -0.01 -23.28
C SER A 72 7.72 -0.21 -24.60
N LEU A 73 7.12 -0.90 -25.57
CA LEU A 73 7.80 -1.28 -26.81
C LEU A 73 7.05 -0.71 -28.01
N VAL A 74 7.80 -0.09 -28.93
CA VAL A 74 7.31 0.33 -30.24
C VAL A 74 7.71 -0.74 -31.26
N LYS A 75 6.72 -1.43 -31.84
CA LYS A 75 6.97 -2.52 -32.79
C LYS A 75 7.53 -1.99 -34.11
N LYS A 76 8.62 -2.57 -34.58
CA LYS A 76 9.26 -2.24 -35.87
C LYS A 76 9.02 -3.28 -36.97
N GLY A 77 8.41 -4.42 -36.61
CA GLY A 77 8.21 -5.58 -37.46
C GLY A 77 9.26 -6.66 -37.18
N GLY A 78 8.85 -7.94 -37.22
CA GLY A 78 9.71 -9.06 -36.85
C GLY A 78 9.95 -9.15 -35.34
N ALA A 79 11.14 -9.64 -34.95
CA ALA A 79 11.55 -9.83 -33.55
C ALA A 79 12.16 -8.57 -32.90
N SER A 80 12.17 -7.42 -33.59
CA SER A 80 12.80 -6.19 -33.11
C SER A 80 11.77 -5.12 -32.77
N SER A 81 11.98 -4.44 -31.64
CA SER A 81 11.20 -3.30 -31.19
C SER A 81 12.08 -2.26 -30.51
N ASP A 82 11.61 -1.01 -30.51
CA ASP A 82 12.30 0.09 -29.84
C ASP A 82 11.71 0.27 -28.43
N PRO A 83 12.50 0.08 -27.35
CA PRO A 83 12.01 0.27 -25.99
C PRO A 83 11.90 1.76 -25.64
N VAL A 84 10.86 2.11 -24.90
CA VAL A 84 10.54 3.47 -24.45
C VAL A 84 10.39 3.43 -22.92
N PHE A 85 11.01 4.36 -22.20
CA PHE A 85 10.94 4.42 -20.74
C PHE A 85 10.30 5.73 -20.30
N ARG A 86 9.11 5.64 -19.71
CA ARG A 86 8.34 6.79 -19.22
C ARG A 86 7.90 7.79 -20.31
N GLY A 87 7.53 7.28 -21.50
CA GLY A 87 7.04 8.05 -22.64
C GLY A 87 8.16 8.57 -23.52
#